data_AF-A0A845PNG2-F1
#
_entry.id   AF-A0A845PNG2-F1
#
_cell.length_a   1.000
_cell.length_b   1.000
_cell.length_c   1.000
_cell.angle_alpha   90.00
_cell.angle_beta   90.00
_cell.angle_gamma   90.00
#
_symmetry.space_group_name_H-M   'P 1'
#
loop_
_entity.id
_entity.type
_entity.pdbx_description
1 polymer ?
#
loop_
_entity_poly.entity_id
_entity_poly.type
_entity_poly.pdbx_seq_one_letter_code
_entity_poly.pdbx_strand_id
1 'polypeptide(L)'
;IRETLSDEKYQIVHDYIQENYPDFFRYFKIFFLSGARTSELFRLQKKDVNLVAQEYKVTIQKGREYVETIKIILPQAVPYWREILDMCKSQKDYLFSKGLKPGDKPIQPYQITKRWHRLIKSSNKIKDKDGKIIKVTEDFYSLK
;
A
#
# COMPACT_ATOMS: atom_id res chain seq x y z
N ILE A 1 -6.22 -3.47 -23.40
CA ILE A 1 -6.32 -4.24 -22.13
C ILE A 1 -5.06 -3.91 -21.32
N ARG A 2 -5.15 -3.57 -20.03
CA ARG A 2 -3.94 -3.25 -19.22
C ARG A 2 -3.15 -4.53 -18.99
N GLU A 3 -1.84 -4.48 -19.18
CA GLU A 3 -0.93 -5.61 -18.88
C GLU A 3 -0.98 -5.92 -17.37
N THR A 4 -1.13 -7.21 -17.04
CA THR A 4 -1.08 -7.73 -15.66
C THR A 4 0.17 -8.58 -15.51
N LEU A 5 0.80 -8.52 -14.33
CA LEU A 5 1.94 -9.37 -14.02
C LEU A 5 1.55 -10.86 -14.08
N SER A 6 2.45 -11.70 -14.61
CA SER A 6 2.39 -13.14 -14.37
C SER A 6 2.72 -13.45 -12.91
N ASP A 7 2.27 -14.60 -12.41
CA ASP A 7 2.51 -15.01 -11.01
C ASP A 7 3.99 -15.06 -10.65
N GLU A 8 4.83 -15.57 -11.56
CA GLU A 8 6.29 -15.60 -11.37
C GLU A 8 6.89 -14.18 -11.30
N LYS A 9 6.50 -13.31 -12.23
CA LYS A 9 6.98 -11.93 -12.26
C LYS A 9 6.49 -11.15 -11.05
N TYR A 10 5.26 -11.41 -10.60
CA TYR A 10 4.73 -10.88 -9.36
C TYR A 10 5.58 -11.29 -8.17
N GLN A 11 5.89 -12.58 -8.04
CA GLN A 11 6.68 -13.08 -6.91
C GLN A 11 8.06 -12.41 -6.85
N ILE A 12 8.75 -12.30 -7.99
CA ILE A 12 10.06 -11.65 -8.07
C ILE A 12 9.98 -10.17 -7.67
N VAL A 13 8.97 -9.44 -8.16
CA VAL A 13 8.78 -8.03 -7.82
C VAL A 13 8.38 -7.86 -6.35
N HIS A 14 7.53 -8.75 -5.83
CA HIS A 14 7.10 -8.80 -4.44
C HIS A 14 8.32 -8.95 -3.51
N ASP A 15 9.16 -9.94 -3.77
CA ASP A 15 10.34 -10.23 -2.95
C ASP A 15 11.37 -9.09 -3.01
N TYR A 16 11.59 -8.53 -4.19
CA TYR A 16 12.43 -7.35 -4.35
C TYR A 16 11.92 -6.15 -3.54
N ILE A 17 10.61 -5.89 -3.51
CA ILE A 17 10.03 -4.79 -2.71
C ILE A 17 10.18 -5.08 -1.22
N GLN A 18 9.96 -6.32 -0.80
CA GLN A 18 10.07 -6.75 0.59
C GLN A 18 11.49 -6.52 1.13
N GLU A 19 12.51 -6.95 0.39
CA GLU A 19 13.91 -6.84 0.81
C GLU A 19 14.43 -5.40 0.79
N ASN A 20 14.04 -4.62 -0.22
CA ASN A 20 14.70 -3.34 -0.49
C ASN A 20 13.90 -2.13 0.00
N TYR A 21 12.58 -2.26 0.16
CA TYR A 21 11.68 -1.14 0.45
C TYR A 21 10.59 -1.50 1.47
N PRO A 22 10.94 -1.85 2.72
CA PRO A 22 10.00 -2.38 3.72
C PRO A 22 8.79 -1.47 4.00
N ASP A 23 8.98 -0.14 4.05
CA ASP A 23 7.84 0.78 4.22
C ASP A 23 6.88 0.76 3.03
N PHE A 24 7.42 0.61 1.83
CA PHE A 24 6.59 0.47 0.63
C PHE A 24 5.94 -0.91 0.58
N PHE A 25 6.63 -1.95 1.03
CA PHE A 25 6.10 -3.30 1.17
C PHE A 25 4.93 -3.35 2.16
N ARG A 26 5.05 -2.72 3.34
CA ARG A 26 3.96 -2.63 4.31
C ARG A 26 2.72 -1.97 3.71
N TYR A 27 2.90 -0.85 3.01
CA TYR A 27 1.83 -0.21 2.25
C TYR A 27 1.26 -1.14 1.16
N PHE A 28 2.12 -1.82 0.40
CA PHE A 28 1.74 -2.77 -0.64
C PHE A 28 0.81 -3.85 -0.08
N LYS A 29 1.20 -4.50 1.03
CA LYS A 29 0.39 -5.56 1.65
C LYS A 29 -0.93 -5.03 2.20
N ILE A 30 -0.92 -3.87 2.87
CA ILE A 30 -2.17 -3.23 3.33
C ILE A 30 -3.07 -2.91 2.15
N PHE A 31 -2.54 -2.30 1.07
CA PHE A 31 -3.31 -1.91 -0.10
C PHE A 31 -4.00 -3.12 -0.75
N PHE A 32 -3.23 -4.13 -1.16
CA PHE A 32 -3.77 -5.28 -1.88
C PHE A 32 -4.70 -6.15 -1.03
N LEU A 33 -4.44 -6.29 0.28
CA LEU A 33 -5.29 -7.07 1.17
C LEU A 33 -6.56 -6.31 1.62
N SER A 34 -6.59 -4.99 1.46
CA SER A 34 -7.73 -4.16 1.90
C SER A 34 -8.81 -3.96 0.84
N GLY A 35 -8.47 -4.10 -0.44
CA GLY A 35 -9.34 -3.71 -1.56
C GLY A 35 -9.73 -2.22 -1.57
N ALA A 36 -9.04 -1.37 -0.80
CA ALA A 36 -9.32 0.05 -0.70
C ALA A 36 -8.60 0.87 -1.76
N ARG A 37 -9.10 2.08 -2.05
CA ARG A 37 -8.36 3.04 -2.88
C ARG A 37 -7.22 3.64 -2.07
N THR A 38 -6.10 3.97 -2.74
CA THR A 38 -4.98 4.69 -2.12
C THR A 38 -5.43 5.98 -1.43
N SER A 39 -6.36 6.72 -2.05
CA SER A 39 -6.90 7.95 -1.46
C SER A 39 -7.74 7.72 -0.19
N GLU A 40 -8.40 6.56 -0.07
CA GLU A 40 -9.12 6.18 1.15
C GLU A 40 -8.13 5.86 2.26
N LEU A 41 -7.13 5.01 1.97
CA LEU A 41 -6.10 4.63 2.94
C LEU A 41 -5.26 5.81 3.42
N PHE A 42 -4.94 6.75 2.53
CA PHE A 42 -4.11 7.91 2.88
C PHE A 42 -4.84 8.95 3.73
N ARG A 43 -6.17 8.87 3.84
CA ARG A 43 -6.95 9.69 4.77
C ARG A 43 -7.11 9.06 6.14
N LEU A 44 -6.78 7.77 6.31
CA LEU A 44 -6.91 7.10 7.59
C LEU A 44 -5.94 7.67 8.62
N GLN A 45 -6.48 7.96 9.79
CA GLN A 45 -5.73 8.25 11.01
C GLN A 45 -5.76 7.04 11.94
N LYS A 46 -4.83 6.98 12.92
CA LYS A 46 -4.77 5.89 13.90
C LYS A 46 -6.13 5.63 14.57
N LYS A 47 -6.84 6.69 14.94
CA LYS A 47 -8.18 6.63 15.58
C LYS A 47 -9.26 5.95 14.73
N ASP A 48 -9.05 5.83 13.41
CA ASP A 48 -10.03 5.26 12.49
C ASP A 48 -9.88 3.74 12.38
N VAL A 49 -8.92 3.13 13.08
CA VAL A 49 -8.63 1.70 13.03
C VAL A 49 -8.89 1.04 14.37
N ASN A 50 -9.73 0.01 14.35
CA ASN A 50 -9.96 -0.87 15.48
C ASN A 50 -9.40 -2.27 15.16
N LEU A 51 -8.14 -2.49 15.54
CA LEU A 51 -7.44 -3.74 15.23
C LEU A 51 -8.01 -4.95 16.00
N VAL A 52 -8.63 -4.73 17.17
CA VAL A 52 -9.27 -5.80 17.96
C VAL A 52 -10.48 -6.35 17.22
N ALA A 53 -11.32 -5.47 16.69
CA ALA A 53 -12.44 -5.85 15.83
C ALA A 53 -12.04 -6.13 14.37
N GLN A 54 -10.75 -6.01 14.03
CA GLN A 54 -10.23 -6.14 12.68
C GLN A 54 -11.00 -5.28 11.66
N GLU A 55 -11.21 -4.01 11.98
CA GLU A 55 -11.96 -3.09 11.14
C GLU A 55 -11.31 -1.71 11.07
N TYR A 56 -11.62 -0.97 10.01
CA TYR A 56 -11.23 0.42 9.87
C TYR A 56 -12.33 1.22 9.17
N LYS A 57 -12.47 2.48 9.58
CA LYS A 57 -13.50 3.38 9.07
C LYS A 57 -12.93 4.29 7.99
N VAL A 58 -13.49 4.23 6.78
CA VAL A 58 -13.13 5.13 5.68
C VAL A 58 -14.27 6.10 5.39
N THR A 59 -13.91 7.34 5.04
CA THR A 59 -14.85 8.30 4.45
C THR A 59 -14.73 8.27 2.94
N ILE A 60 -15.83 7.91 2.27
CA ILE A 60 -15.96 7.85 0.82
C ILE A 60 -16.80 9.03 0.36
N GLN A 61 -16.28 9.81 -0.59
CA GLN A 61 -17.06 10.87 -1.24
C GLN A 61 -17.86 10.27 -2.40
N LYS A 62 -19.19 10.45 -2.36
CA LYS A 62 -20.11 10.09 -3.44
C LYS A 62 -20.80 11.37 -3.93
N GLY A 63 -20.31 11.91 -5.04
CA GLY A 63 -20.75 13.22 -5.53
C GLY A 63 -20.43 14.32 -4.51
N ARG A 64 -21.47 14.92 -3.93
CA ARG A 64 -21.35 15.97 -2.90
C ARG A 64 -21.43 15.42 -1.46
N GLU A 65 -21.79 14.15 -1.28
CA GLU A 65 -21.99 13.55 0.02
C GLU A 65 -20.76 12.77 0.48
N TYR A 66 -20.53 12.75 1.80
CA TYR A 66 -19.53 11.92 2.44
C TYR A 66 -20.22 10.81 3.20
N VAL A 67 -19.88 9.57 2.87
CA VAL A 67 -20.40 8.37 3.54
C VAL A 67 -19.28 7.72 4.31
N GLU A 68 -19.50 7.47 5.59
CA GLU A 68 -18.61 6.63 6.38
C GLU A 68 -18.91 5.15 6.11
N THR A 69 -17.87 4.35 5.93
CA THR A 69 -18.01 2.91 5.68
C THR A 69 -16.96 2.18 6.47
N ILE A 70 -17.39 1.12 7.16
CA ILE A 70 -16.50 0.20 7.87
C ILE A 70 -16.01 -0.84 6.87
N LYS A 71 -14.70 -1.11 6.88
CA LYS A 71 -14.06 -2.15 6.08
C LYS A 71 -13.34 -3.13 6.99
N ILE A 72 -13.30 -4.39 6.59
CA ILE A 72 -12.66 -5.48 7.33
C ILE A 72 -11.16 -5.52 7.01
N ILE A 73 -10.36 -5.76 8.04
CA ILE A 73 -8.94 -6.10 7.97
C ILE A 73 -8.88 -7.63 7.89
N LEU A 74 -8.39 -8.17 6.78
CA LEU A 74 -8.20 -9.61 6.67
C LEU A 74 -7.18 -10.10 7.69
N PRO A 75 -7.32 -11.32 8.27
CA PRO A 75 -6.38 -11.85 9.25
C PRO A 75 -4.91 -11.79 8.79
N GLN A 76 -4.64 -12.10 7.51
CA GLN A 76 -3.30 -12.03 6.93
C GLN A 76 -2.73 -10.61 6.81
N ALA A 77 -3.57 -9.57 6.90
CA ALA A 77 -3.15 -8.18 6.87
C ALA A 77 -2.80 -7.64 8.27
N VAL A 78 -3.31 -8.26 9.33
CA VAL A 78 -3.17 -7.80 10.73
C VAL A 78 -1.73 -7.46 11.13
N PRO A 79 -0.69 -8.24 10.75
CA PRO A 79 0.69 -7.89 11.10
C PRO A 79 1.13 -6.53 10.55
N TYR A 80 0.78 -6.21 9.30
CA TYR A 80 1.14 -4.96 8.65
C TYR A 80 0.38 -3.75 9.23
N TRP A 81 -0.90 -3.95 9.57
CA TRP A 81 -1.71 -2.95 10.25
C TRP A 81 -1.19 -2.68 11.66
N ARG A 82 -0.81 -3.73 12.41
CA ARG A 82 -0.20 -3.58 13.73
C ARG A 82 1.09 -2.77 13.65
N GLU A 83 1.99 -3.15 12.75
CA GLU A 83 3.28 -2.48 12.58
C GLU A 83 3.11 -0.97 12.30
N ILE A 84 2.20 -0.59 11.40
CA ILE A 84 2.00 0.84 11.09
C ILE A 84 1.32 1.61 12.23
N LEU A 85 0.43 0.98 13.00
CA LEU A 85 -0.24 1.60 14.15
C LEU A 85 0.72 1.79 15.33
N ASP A 86 1.65 0.86 15.54
CA ASP A 86 2.68 0.94 16.59
C ASP A 86 3.67 2.08 16.31
N MET A 87 3.88 2.42 15.03
CA MET A 87 4.68 3.58 14.62
C MET A 87 3.99 4.94 14.85
N CYS A 88 2.66 4.97 15.03
CA CYS A 88 1.92 6.22 15.27
C CYS A 88 2.14 6.73 16.69
N LYS A 89 2.56 8.00 16.80
CA LYS A 89 2.77 8.74 18.05
C LYS A 89 1.47 9.31 18.63
N SER A 90 0.46 9.53 17.79
CA SER A 90 -0.83 10.11 18.19
C SER A 90 -2.01 9.41 17.52
N GLN A 91 -3.17 9.51 18.14
CA GLN A 91 -4.45 9.07 17.56
C GLN A 91 -4.81 9.83 16.26
N LYS A 92 -4.24 11.03 16.07
CA LYS A 92 -4.46 11.87 14.89
C LYS A 92 -3.42 11.67 13.79
N ASP A 93 -2.42 10.81 14.00
CA ASP A 93 -1.44 10.55 12.95
C ASP A 93 -2.12 9.85 11.78
N TYR A 94 -1.92 10.37 10.58
CA TYR A 94 -2.23 9.66 9.36
C TYR A 94 -1.33 8.44 9.26
N LEU A 95 -1.88 7.29 8.88
CA LEU A 95 -1.10 6.06 8.76
C LEU A 95 0.01 6.19 7.70
N PHE A 96 -0.31 6.88 6.61
CA PHE A 96 0.60 7.07 5.48
C PHE A 96 0.89 8.55 5.22
N SER A 97 2.03 9.00 5.69
CA SER A 97 2.63 10.32 5.46
C SER A 97 3.90 10.20 4.59
N LYS A 98 4.80 11.18 4.69
CA LYS A 98 6.09 11.21 4.00
C LYS A 98 6.84 9.89 4.25
N GLY A 99 7.23 9.23 3.15
CA GLY A 99 7.94 7.96 3.22
C GLY A 99 7.05 6.73 3.45
N LEU A 100 5.72 6.86 3.42
CA LEU A 100 4.76 5.79 3.77
C LEU A 100 4.89 5.35 5.25
N LYS A 101 5.24 6.30 6.10
CA LYS A 101 5.27 6.17 7.56
C LYS A 101 4.22 7.09 8.19
N PRO A 102 3.79 6.84 9.43
CA PRO A 102 2.85 7.73 10.08
C PRO A 102 3.34 9.17 10.22
N GLY A 103 2.41 10.12 10.22
CA GLY A 103 2.74 11.54 10.39
C GLY A 103 1.52 12.47 10.47
N ASP A 104 1.78 13.74 10.67
CA ASP A 104 0.79 14.81 10.85
C ASP A 104 0.00 15.16 9.58
N LYS A 105 0.59 14.88 8.40
CA LYS A 105 0.00 15.19 7.09
C LYS A 105 -0.12 13.92 6.24
N PRO A 106 -1.22 13.73 5.50
CA PRO A 106 -1.34 12.60 4.61
C PRO A 106 -0.41 12.76 3.41
N ILE A 107 0.10 11.65 2.89
CA ILE A 107 0.81 11.65 1.60
C ILE A 107 -0.19 11.76 0.44
N GLN A 108 0.26 12.35 -0.66
CA GLN A 108 -0.58 12.51 -1.86
C GLN A 108 -0.69 11.18 -2.64
N PRO A 109 -1.88 10.75 -3.09
CA PRO A 109 -2.07 9.47 -3.76
C PRO A 109 -1.17 9.21 -4.98
N TYR A 110 -0.91 10.25 -5.79
CA TYR A 110 -0.05 10.13 -6.99
C TYR A 110 1.40 9.73 -6.66
N GLN A 111 1.83 9.86 -5.39
CA GLN A 111 3.16 9.47 -4.94
C GLN A 111 3.39 7.96 -5.08
N ILE A 112 2.34 7.13 -5.05
CA ILE A 112 2.47 5.69 -5.27
C ILE A 112 2.89 5.39 -6.70
N THR A 113 2.26 6.00 -7.70
CA THR A 113 2.64 5.83 -9.11
C THR A 113 4.08 6.31 -9.35
N LYS A 114 4.46 7.48 -8.80
CA LYS A 114 5.83 8.00 -8.91
C LYS A 114 6.86 7.06 -8.26
N ARG A 115 6.53 6.54 -7.08
CA ARG A 115 7.38 5.59 -6.35
C ARG A 115 7.54 4.28 -7.11
N TRP A 116 6.45 3.71 -7.63
CA TRP A 116 6.47 2.50 -8.45
C TRP A 116 7.34 2.66 -9.68
N HIS A 117 7.17 3.76 -10.42
CA HIS A 117 8.01 4.04 -11.58
C HIS A 117 9.50 4.08 -11.20
N ARG A 118 9.86 4.89 -10.21
CA ARG A 118 11.26 5.09 -9.79
C ARG A 118 11.90 3.82 -9.25
N LEU A 119 11.20 3.06 -8.42
CA LEU A 119 11.79 1.93 -7.68
C LEU A 119 11.70 0.61 -8.44
N ILE A 120 10.70 0.45 -9.32
CA ILE A 120 10.37 -0.82 -9.97
C ILE A 120 10.54 -0.71 -11.48
N LYS A 121 9.78 0.15 -12.17
CA LYS A 121 9.82 0.23 -13.65
C LYS A 121 11.19 0.69 -14.19
N SER A 122 11.88 1.55 -13.45
CA SER A 122 13.22 2.05 -13.81
C SER A 122 14.37 1.23 -13.19
N SER A 123 14.07 0.12 -12.49
CA SER A 123 15.09 -0.69 -11.85
C SER A 123 15.77 -1.65 -12.83
N ASN A 124 17.10 -1.69 -12.78
CA ASN A 124 17.93 -2.73 -13.41
C ASN A 124 18.37 -3.82 -12.41
N LYS A 125 17.83 -3.78 -11.18
CA LYS A 125 18.20 -4.70 -10.09
C LYS A 125 17.22 -5.87 -9.93
N ILE A 126 16.06 -5.82 -10.57
CA ILE A 126 15.07 -6.90 -10.54
C ILE A 126 15.51 -7.96 -11.54
N LYS A 127 15.83 -9.15 -11.05
CA LYS A 127 16.38 -10.24 -11.85
C LYS A 127 15.58 -11.53 -11.63
N ASP A 128 15.50 -12.36 -12.66
CA ASP A 128 14.99 -13.72 -12.52
C ASP A 128 16.02 -14.67 -11.89
N LYS A 129 15.64 -15.95 -11.77
CA LYS A 129 16.47 -17.01 -11.18
C LYS A 129 17.78 -17.23 -11.94
N ASP A 130 17.81 -16.89 -13.23
CA ASP A 130 18.99 -17.01 -14.09
C ASP A 130 19.85 -15.72 -14.07
N GLY A 131 19.46 -14.73 -13.25
CA GLY A 131 20.17 -13.46 -13.10
C GLY A 131 19.89 -12.46 -14.24
N LYS A 132 18.95 -12.74 -15.13
CA LYS A 132 18.57 -11.85 -16.23
C LYS A 132 17.64 -10.76 -15.71
N ILE A 133 17.88 -9.53 -16.15
CA ILE A 133 17.08 -8.37 -15.74
C ILE A 133 15.66 -8.50 -16.27
N ILE A 134 14.69 -8.40 -15.37
CA ILE A 134 13.28 -8.35 -15.71
C ILE A 134 12.84 -6.90 -15.82
N LYS A 135 12.33 -6.52 -17.00
CA LYS A 135 11.69 -5.23 -17.20
C LYS A 135 10.23 -5.27 -16.73
N VAL A 136 9.88 -4.39 -15.80
CA VAL A 136 8.50 -4.21 -15.33
C VAL A 136 7.87 -3.04 -16.09
N THR A 137 6.82 -3.33 -16.87
CA THR A 137 6.08 -2.34 -17.69
C THR A 137 4.70 -2.03 -17.09
N GLU A 138 4.19 -2.94 -16.27
CA GLU A 138 2.91 -2.90 -15.60
C GLU A 138 2.85 -1.79 -14.55
N ASP A 139 1.65 -1.25 -14.34
CA ASP A 139 1.41 -0.23 -13.32
C ASP A 139 1.06 -0.86 -11.99
N PHE A 140 1.34 -0.14 -10.89
CA PHE A 140 1.07 -0.60 -9.52
C PHE A 140 -0.37 -1.07 -9.30
N TYR A 141 -1.37 -0.49 -9.97
CA TYR A 141 -2.77 -0.88 -9.80
C TYR A 141 -3.22 -2.03 -10.72
N SER A 142 -2.30 -2.61 -11.48
CA SER A 142 -2.53 -3.72 -12.41
C SER A 142 -1.93 -5.04 -11.94
N LEU A 143 -1.43 -5.10 -10.70
CA LEU A 143 -1.04 -6.36 -10.06
C LEU A 143 -2.33 -7.01 -9.55
N LYS A 144 -2.65 -8.21 -10.03
CA LYS A 144 -3.81 -8.98 -9.55
C LYS A 144 -3.48 -9.67 -8.24
#